data_AF-A0A174SCE3-F1
#
_entry.id   AF-A0A174SCE3-F1
#
_cell.length_a   1.000
_cell.length_b   1.000
_cell.length_c   1.000
_cell.angle_alpha   90.00
_cell.angle_beta   90.00
_cell.angle_gamma   90.00
#
_symmetry.space_group_name_H-M   'P 1'
#
loop_
_entity.id
_entity.type
_entity.pdbx_description
1 polymer ?
#
loop_
_entity_poly.entity_id
_entity_poly.type
_entity_poly.pdbx_seq_one_letter_code
_entity_poly.pdbx_strand_id
1 'polypeptide(L)'
;MKKIGLARIRPIVSLLLALTLAAALPGGAAAQDTDGAQKILSVDMAAAGLDEAQTDVDEQAKADIHTGVQAILDAAELEPSVTGIDALDALVAETLAKITNEDMTTYEKVVACYDYLTDNMRYGSSMYHLNVPLGDTTCADIFYTYGEVDGFGAVALTSNYGLCNGYAAGFILLTRAIGLDADLVTGQTRSAGGGYAYHKWAEITIDGTAYAFDPQLDQSYAQKGLGEYSNFCKTYEQINGRYIKA
;
A
#
# COMPACT_ATOMS: atom_id res chain seq x y z
N MET A 1 -16.48 -33.13 -7.35
CA MET A 1 -17.00 -32.01 -8.16
C MET A 1 -15.95 -30.91 -8.15
N LYS A 2 -15.27 -30.65 -9.28
CA LYS A 2 -14.26 -29.59 -9.42
C LYS A 2 -14.98 -28.24 -9.44
N LYS A 3 -14.72 -27.36 -8.48
CA LYS A 3 -15.12 -25.95 -8.56
C LYS A 3 -14.07 -25.23 -9.41
N ILE A 4 -14.52 -24.72 -10.55
CA ILE A 4 -13.72 -23.90 -11.47
C ILE A 4 -13.71 -22.49 -10.89
N GLY A 5 -12.52 -21.94 -10.63
CA GLY A 5 -12.34 -20.59 -10.12
C GLY A 5 -12.80 -19.56 -11.15
N LEU A 6 -13.53 -18.54 -10.68
CA LEU A 6 -14.07 -17.46 -11.49
C LEU A 6 -12.95 -16.42 -11.73
N ALA A 7 -12.34 -16.45 -12.91
CA ALA A 7 -11.40 -15.41 -13.33
C ALA A 7 -12.12 -14.04 -13.41
N ARG A 8 -11.69 -13.07 -12.59
CA ARG A 8 -12.18 -11.69 -12.65
C ARG A 8 -11.53 -10.97 -13.85
N ILE A 9 -12.29 -10.79 -14.93
CA ILE A 9 -11.93 -9.87 -16.01
C ILE A 9 -12.26 -8.44 -15.53
N ARG A 10 -11.24 -7.60 -15.28
CA ARG A 10 -11.42 -6.17 -14.97
C ARG A 10 -11.53 -5.37 -16.29
N PRO A 11 -12.51 -4.47 -16.46
CA PRO A 11 -12.62 -3.64 -17.67
C PRO A 11 -11.60 -2.49 -17.61
N ILE A 12 -10.82 -2.33 -18.68
CA ILE A 12 -9.91 -1.20 -18.87
C ILE A 12 -10.76 0.04 -19.16
N VAL A 13 -10.93 0.93 -18.19
CA VAL A 13 -11.48 2.28 -18.44
C VAL A 13 -10.33 3.16 -18.90
N SER A 14 -10.14 3.21 -20.23
CA SER A 14 -9.21 4.13 -20.87
C SER A 14 -9.87 5.51 -20.97
N LEU A 15 -9.47 6.44 -20.11
CA LEU A 15 -9.88 7.84 -20.21
C LEU A 15 -8.72 8.65 -20.78
N LEU A 16 -8.72 8.83 -22.10
CA LEU A 16 -7.90 9.84 -22.77
C LEU A 16 -8.34 11.22 -22.27
N LEU A 17 -7.44 11.96 -21.61
CA LEU A 17 -7.61 13.39 -21.40
C LEU A 17 -6.62 14.16 -22.29
N ALA A 18 -7.17 14.88 -23.26
CA ALA A 18 -6.45 15.70 -24.21
C ALA A 18 -5.82 16.92 -23.53
N LEU A 19 -4.55 17.18 -23.85
CA LEU A 19 -3.75 18.29 -23.39
C LEU A 19 -3.79 19.45 -24.40
N THR A 20 -4.25 20.63 -23.99
CA THR A 20 -3.94 21.95 -24.59
C THR A 20 -4.10 23.02 -23.50
N LEU A 21 -3.37 24.13 -23.39
CA LEU A 21 -2.11 24.65 -23.90
C LEU A 21 -1.72 25.80 -22.93
N ALA A 22 -0.42 26.03 -22.76
CA ALA A 22 0.21 26.96 -21.82
C ALA A 22 -0.17 28.46 -21.96
N ALA A 23 -0.06 29.18 -20.84
CA ALA A 23 0.29 30.60 -20.82
C ALA A 23 1.36 30.83 -19.74
N ALA A 24 2.45 31.47 -20.13
CA ALA A 24 3.65 31.72 -19.32
C ALA A 24 3.71 33.17 -18.81
N LEU A 25 4.59 33.37 -17.80
CA LEU A 25 5.31 34.61 -17.35
C LEU A 25 4.99 35.05 -15.88
N PRO A 26 5.88 35.80 -15.18
CA PRO A 26 7.03 35.23 -14.46
C PRO A 26 7.24 35.80 -13.03
N GLY A 27 8.04 35.11 -12.21
CA GLY A 27 8.91 35.76 -11.22
C GLY A 27 8.68 35.46 -9.73
N GLY A 28 9.63 34.74 -9.13
CA GLY A 28 10.21 35.13 -7.84
C GLY A 28 9.94 34.25 -6.61
N ALA A 29 10.92 33.38 -6.30
CA ALA A 29 11.25 32.74 -5.02
C ALA A 29 10.22 31.74 -4.42
N ALA A 30 10.56 30.52 -3.98
CA ALA A 30 11.83 29.92 -3.58
C ALA A 30 11.90 28.46 -4.06
N ALA A 31 13.06 28.05 -4.58
CA ALA A 31 13.33 26.68 -4.96
C ALA A 31 13.62 25.85 -3.70
N GLN A 32 12.69 24.97 -3.32
CA GLN A 32 12.99 23.82 -2.47
C GLN A 32 12.95 22.58 -3.35
N ASP A 33 14.13 21.98 -3.47
CA ASP A 33 14.47 20.65 -3.96
C ASP A 33 13.28 19.72 -4.30
N THR A 34 12.82 19.81 -5.55
CA THR A 34 11.90 18.84 -6.20
C THR A 34 12.63 17.93 -7.19
N ASP A 35 13.97 18.03 -7.27
CA ASP A 35 14.78 17.43 -8.33
C ASP A 35 14.93 15.91 -8.15
N GLY A 36 14.86 15.43 -6.90
CA GLY A 36 14.88 13.99 -6.59
C GLY A 36 13.65 13.22 -7.09
N ALA A 37 12.46 13.84 -7.05
CA ALA A 37 11.20 13.18 -7.40
C ALA A 37 10.92 13.20 -8.90
N GLN A 38 11.33 14.26 -9.61
CA GLN A 38 11.17 14.33 -11.07
C GLN A 38 12.13 13.40 -11.82
N LYS A 39 13.26 13.01 -11.22
CA LYS A 39 14.22 12.09 -11.84
C LYS A 39 13.73 10.64 -11.89
N ILE A 40 12.70 10.28 -11.13
CA ILE A 40 12.11 8.92 -11.12
C ILE A 40 11.21 8.69 -12.35
N LEU A 41 10.79 9.75 -13.05
CA LEU A 41 9.80 9.67 -14.13
C LEU A 41 10.38 9.56 -15.55
N SER A 42 11.70 9.67 -15.77
CA SER A 42 12.24 9.82 -17.14
C SER A 42 13.20 8.72 -17.63
N VAL A 43 13.21 7.52 -17.04
CA VAL A 43 14.08 6.42 -17.51
C VAL A 43 13.34 5.09 -17.60
N ASP A 44 12.26 5.01 -18.37
CA ASP A 44 11.57 3.73 -18.63
C ASP A 44 11.09 3.69 -20.10
N MET A 45 12.02 3.40 -21.03
CA MET A 45 11.71 2.94 -22.38
C MET A 45 12.53 1.69 -22.67
N ALA A 46 11.81 0.63 -23.05
CA ALA A 46 12.26 -0.64 -23.62
C ALA A 46 12.41 -1.83 -22.65
N ALA A 47 11.37 -2.68 -22.61
CA ALA A 47 11.36 -3.99 -23.29
C ALA A 47 10.48 -5.00 -22.54
N ALA A 48 9.37 -5.43 -23.14
CA ALA A 48 8.76 -6.72 -22.84
C ALA A 48 7.98 -7.19 -24.07
N GLY A 49 8.53 -8.18 -24.77
CA GLY A 49 7.73 -9.15 -25.53
C GLY A 49 7.63 -10.40 -24.66
N LEU A 50 6.42 -10.93 -24.48
CA LEU A 50 6.18 -12.16 -23.71
C LEU A 50 5.34 -13.13 -24.55
N ASP A 51 5.78 -14.39 -24.52
CA ASP A 51 5.23 -15.59 -25.17
C ASP A 51 4.31 -16.34 -24.18
N GLU A 52 3.26 -17.00 -24.68
CA GLU A 52 2.09 -17.47 -23.90
C GLU A 52 2.34 -18.70 -23.00
N ALA A 53 3.56 -19.22 -22.93
CA ALA A 53 3.91 -20.36 -22.04
C ALA A 53 4.31 -19.94 -20.61
N GLN A 54 4.48 -18.63 -20.35
CA GLN A 54 4.93 -18.10 -19.05
C GLN A 54 3.76 -17.89 -18.05
N THR A 55 2.53 -17.75 -18.54
CA THR A 55 1.37 -17.33 -17.72
C THR A 55 0.89 -18.40 -16.73
N ASP A 56 0.92 -19.67 -17.11
CA ASP A 56 0.37 -20.77 -16.29
C ASP A 56 1.26 -21.12 -15.09
N VAL A 57 2.58 -20.95 -15.23
CA VAL A 57 3.55 -21.12 -14.14
C VAL A 57 3.42 -19.99 -13.13
N ASP A 58 3.18 -18.77 -13.61
CA ASP A 58 3.01 -17.58 -12.78
C ASP A 58 1.68 -17.62 -11.99
N GLU A 59 0.61 -18.18 -12.56
CA GLU A 59 -0.68 -18.37 -11.86
C GLU A 59 -0.62 -19.43 -10.76
N GLN A 60 0.02 -20.57 -11.01
CA GLN A 60 0.21 -21.62 -9.99
C GLN A 60 1.12 -21.13 -8.85
N ALA A 61 2.19 -20.39 -9.17
CA ALA A 61 3.07 -19.79 -8.16
C ALA A 61 2.34 -18.75 -7.28
N LYS A 62 1.41 -17.96 -7.85
CA LYS A 62 0.54 -17.06 -7.09
C LYS A 62 -0.39 -17.84 -6.16
N ALA A 63 -1.03 -18.90 -6.65
CA ALA A 63 -1.92 -19.73 -5.84
C ALA A 63 -1.19 -20.42 -4.67
N ASP A 64 0.04 -20.89 -4.89
CA ASP A 64 0.86 -21.53 -3.86
C ASP A 64 1.36 -20.52 -2.80
N ILE A 65 1.67 -19.28 -3.20
CA ILE A 65 1.96 -18.18 -2.26
C ILE A 65 0.74 -17.90 -1.38
N HIS A 66 -0.46 -17.81 -1.98
CA HIS A 66 -1.68 -17.52 -1.23
C HIS A 66 -2.03 -18.63 -0.23
N THR A 67 -1.82 -19.91 -0.57
CA THR A 67 -2.13 -21.01 0.37
C THR A 67 -1.19 -21.08 1.57
N GLY A 68 0.11 -20.83 1.40
CA GLY A 68 1.06 -20.76 2.51
C GLY A 68 0.84 -19.54 3.41
N VAL A 69 0.62 -18.37 2.79
CA VAL A 69 0.34 -17.12 3.51
C VAL A 69 -0.99 -17.17 4.24
N GLN A 70 -2.01 -17.81 3.66
CA GLN A 70 -3.29 -18.02 4.32
C GLN A 70 -3.14 -18.77 5.63
N ALA A 71 -2.41 -19.89 5.64
CA ALA A 71 -2.18 -20.65 6.86
C ALA A 71 -1.47 -19.84 7.95
N ILE A 72 -0.52 -18.98 7.57
CA ILE A 72 0.20 -18.09 8.50
C ILE A 72 -0.77 -17.08 9.13
N LEU A 73 -1.55 -16.37 8.31
CA LEU A 73 -2.43 -15.30 8.80
C LEU A 73 -3.65 -15.85 9.55
N ASP A 74 -4.23 -16.96 9.11
CA ASP A 74 -5.37 -17.60 9.79
C ASP A 74 -4.97 -18.23 11.13
N ALA A 75 -3.69 -18.50 11.36
CA ALA A 75 -3.17 -19.01 12.63
C ALA A 75 -2.80 -17.90 13.64
N ALA A 76 -2.79 -16.64 13.23
CA ALA A 76 -2.37 -15.54 14.09
C ALA A 76 -3.29 -15.37 15.30
N GLU A 77 -2.70 -15.21 16.48
CA GLU A 77 -3.42 -14.75 17.67
C GLU A 77 -3.81 -13.28 17.48
N LEU A 78 -5.09 -12.96 17.74
CA LEU A 78 -5.66 -11.65 17.48
C LEU A 78 -5.97 -10.91 18.77
N GLU A 79 -5.39 -9.71 18.91
CA GLU A 79 -5.64 -8.77 19.99
C GLU A 79 -6.04 -7.40 19.41
N PRO A 80 -7.32 -7.19 19.04
CA PRO A 80 -7.80 -5.94 18.45
C PRO A 80 -7.40 -4.71 19.26
N SER A 81 -6.78 -3.75 18.60
CA SER A 81 -6.34 -2.50 19.22
C SER A 81 -6.85 -1.26 18.45
N VAL A 82 -7.06 -0.18 19.20
CA VAL A 82 -7.50 1.12 18.70
C VAL A 82 -6.46 2.18 19.04
N THR A 83 -6.50 3.31 18.34
CA THR A 83 -5.54 4.41 18.50
C THR A 83 -5.84 5.24 19.75
N GLY A 84 -7.09 5.23 20.24
CA GLY A 84 -7.55 6.10 21.32
C GLY A 84 -7.91 7.51 20.83
N ILE A 85 -8.00 7.71 19.52
CA ILE A 85 -8.38 8.96 18.87
C ILE A 85 -9.75 8.72 18.22
N ASP A 86 -10.83 9.18 18.85
CA ASP A 86 -12.22 8.83 18.47
C ASP A 86 -12.51 8.96 16.96
N ALA A 87 -12.06 10.06 16.33
CA ALA A 87 -12.29 10.29 14.90
C ALA A 87 -11.50 9.32 14.00
N LEU A 88 -10.29 8.93 14.40
CA LEU A 88 -9.48 7.97 13.66
C LEU A 88 -9.99 6.55 13.87
N ASP A 89 -10.37 6.20 15.09
CA ASP A 89 -10.93 4.89 15.42
C ASP A 89 -12.25 4.66 14.68
N ALA A 90 -13.10 5.68 14.57
CA ALA A 90 -14.31 5.65 13.75
C ALA A 90 -13.98 5.46 12.26
N LEU A 91 -13.01 6.21 11.72
CA LEU A 91 -12.60 6.09 10.32
C LEU A 91 -12.08 4.69 9.98
N VAL A 92 -11.25 4.11 10.86
CA VAL A 92 -10.71 2.75 10.70
C VAL A 92 -11.86 1.73 10.73
N ALA A 93 -12.76 1.81 11.71
CA ALA A 93 -13.89 0.90 11.83
C ALA A 93 -14.83 1.00 10.62
N GLU A 94 -15.15 2.20 10.16
CA GLU A 94 -15.97 2.41 8.96
C GLU A 94 -15.32 1.86 7.69
N THR A 95 -13.99 1.98 7.59
CA THR A 95 -13.25 1.46 6.44
C THR A 95 -13.27 -0.07 6.44
N LEU A 96 -12.99 -0.70 7.58
CA LEU A 96 -13.08 -2.15 7.75
C LEU A 96 -14.49 -2.68 7.47
N ALA A 97 -15.53 -2.00 7.94
CA ALA A 97 -16.92 -2.40 7.68
C ALA A 97 -17.30 -2.34 6.19
N LYS A 98 -16.62 -1.51 5.38
CA LYS A 98 -16.84 -1.43 3.93
C LYS A 98 -16.13 -2.54 3.15
N ILE A 99 -14.98 -3.01 3.64
CA ILE A 99 -14.09 -3.92 2.89
C ILE A 99 -14.07 -5.35 3.45
N THR A 100 -14.56 -5.55 4.67
CA THR A 100 -14.59 -6.85 5.35
C THR A 100 -15.98 -7.24 5.85
N ASN A 101 -16.14 -8.49 6.28
CA ASN A 101 -17.30 -8.96 7.03
C ASN A 101 -16.90 -10.02 8.07
N GLU A 102 -17.85 -10.44 8.90
CA GLU A 102 -17.60 -11.38 10.01
C GLU A 102 -17.23 -12.80 9.53
N ASP A 103 -17.69 -13.21 8.35
CA ASP A 103 -17.43 -14.54 7.79
C ASP A 103 -16.03 -14.68 7.19
N MET A 104 -15.33 -13.55 6.98
CA MET A 104 -13.97 -13.57 6.42
C MET A 104 -12.94 -14.10 7.42
N THR A 105 -12.03 -14.94 6.93
CA THR A 105 -10.86 -15.36 7.69
C THR A 105 -9.90 -14.19 7.94
N THR A 106 -8.93 -14.35 8.84
CA THR A 106 -7.90 -13.34 9.09
C THR A 106 -7.15 -13.01 7.79
N TYR A 107 -6.75 -14.04 7.04
CA TYR A 107 -6.13 -13.87 5.73
C TYR A 107 -7.00 -13.03 4.78
N GLU A 108 -8.29 -13.34 4.66
CA GLU A 108 -9.19 -12.62 3.75
C GLU A 108 -9.36 -11.15 4.15
N LYS A 109 -9.44 -10.86 5.45
CA LYS A 109 -9.48 -9.48 5.97
C LYS A 109 -8.20 -8.73 5.67
N VAL A 110 -7.04 -9.36 5.83
CA VAL A 110 -5.74 -8.74 5.55
C VAL A 110 -5.55 -8.47 4.06
N VAL A 111 -5.94 -9.41 3.20
CA VAL A 111 -5.98 -9.20 1.74
C VAL A 111 -6.89 -8.03 1.40
N ALA A 112 -8.10 -7.97 1.96
CA ALA A 112 -9.02 -6.86 1.72
C ALA A 112 -8.44 -5.49 2.13
N CYS A 113 -7.73 -5.42 3.26
CA CYS A 113 -7.04 -4.20 3.69
C CYS A 113 -5.91 -3.81 2.74
N TYR A 114 -5.13 -4.79 2.29
CA TYR A 114 -4.03 -4.58 1.36
C TYR A 114 -4.53 -4.09 0.00
N ASP A 115 -5.52 -4.79 -0.56
CA ASP A 115 -6.16 -4.48 -1.84
C ASP A 115 -6.85 -3.12 -1.82
N TYR A 116 -7.51 -2.77 -0.71
CA TYR A 116 -8.11 -1.45 -0.55
C TYR A 116 -7.09 -0.34 -0.78
N LEU A 117 -5.88 -0.46 -0.22
CA LEU A 117 -4.84 0.54 -0.40
C LEU A 117 -4.24 0.50 -1.81
N THR A 118 -3.95 -0.69 -2.36
CA THR A 118 -3.37 -0.79 -3.71
C THR A 118 -4.33 -0.36 -4.82
N ASP A 119 -5.63 -0.57 -4.67
CA ASP A 119 -6.64 -0.19 -5.67
C ASP A 119 -7.08 1.27 -5.55
N ASN A 120 -7.08 1.87 -4.35
CA ASN A 120 -7.66 3.20 -4.13
C ASN A 120 -6.64 4.31 -3.91
N MET A 121 -5.46 4.01 -3.36
CA MET A 121 -4.50 5.07 -3.04
C MET A 121 -3.74 5.59 -4.27
N ARG A 122 -3.33 6.85 -4.17
CA ARG A 122 -2.41 7.50 -5.11
C ARG A 122 -1.14 7.94 -4.40
N TYR A 123 0.00 7.67 -5.04
CA TYR A 123 1.28 8.13 -4.53
C TYR A 123 1.42 9.64 -4.68
N GLY A 124 1.62 10.36 -3.57
CA GLY A 124 1.75 11.82 -3.57
C GLY A 124 1.87 12.43 -2.16
N SER A 125 2.42 13.64 -2.08
CA SER A 125 2.64 14.38 -0.83
C SER A 125 1.60 15.48 -0.58
N SER A 126 1.38 15.84 0.69
CA SER A 126 0.67 17.06 1.14
C SER A 126 -0.82 17.12 0.79
N MET A 127 -1.58 16.06 1.11
CA MET A 127 -2.97 15.90 0.65
C MET A 127 -4.00 15.77 1.79
N TYR A 128 -3.67 16.21 3.02
CA TYR A 128 -4.56 16.15 4.21
C TYR A 128 -5.83 17.02 4.11
N HIS A 129 -6.01 17.75 3.00
CA HIS A 129 -7.23 18.50 2.67
C HIS A 129 -7.96 17.96 1.43
N LEU A 130 -7.53 16.84 0.85
CA LEU A 130 -8.24 16.22 -0.25
C LEU A 130 -9.32 15.27 0.24
N ASN A 131 -10.44 15.23 -0.50
CA ASN A 131 -11.61 14.40 -0.23
C ASN A 131 -12.23 14.60 1.17
N VAL A 132 -11.92 15.72 1.83
CA VAL A 132 -12.58 16.17 3.06
C VAL A 132 -13.59 17.28 2.75
N PRO A 133 -14.72 17.36 3.48
CA PRO A 133 -15.65 18.48 3.37
C PRO A 133 -14.94 19.82 3.61
N LEU A 134 -15.38 20.87 2.91
CA LEU A 134 -14.81 22.21 3.11
C LEU A 134 -15.00 22.67 4.56
N GLY A 135 -13.90 23.01 5.22
CA GLY A 135 -13.88 23.45 6.62
C GLY A 135 -13.70 22.33 7.63
N ASP A 136 -13.66 21.07 7.20
CA ASP A 136 -13.27 19.95 8.07
C ASP A 136 -11.74 19.92 8.24
N THR A 137 -11.29 20.16 9.47
CA THR A 137 -9.86 20.13 9.84
C THR A 137 -9.45 18.84 10.51
N THR A 138 -10.37 17.90 10.76
CA THR A 138 -10.13 16.72 11.59
C THR A 138 -8.90 15.92 11.14
N CYS A 139 -8.80 15.63 9.84
CA CYS A 139 -7.66 14.91 9.26
C CYS A 139 -6.34 15.68 9.43
N ALA A 140 -6.37 17.00 9.22
CA ALA A 140 -5.21 17.87 9.39
C ALA A 140 -4.78 17.96 10.86
N ASP A 141 -5.74 18.09 11.77
CA ASP A 141 -5.50 18.16 13.21
C ASP A 141 -4.86 16.86 13.70
N ILE A 142 -5.35 15.71 13.22
CA ILE A 142 -4.73 14.41 13.54
C ILE A 142 -3.30 14.33 12.99
N PHE A 143 -3.11 14.71 11.73
CA PHE A 143 -1.81 14.69 11.06
C PHE A 143 -0.74 15.52 11.77
N TYR A 144 -1.10 16.70 12.30
CA TYR A 144 -0.15 17.58 13.00
C TYR A 144 0.03 17.27 14.48
N THR A 145 -0.91 16.57 15.10
CA THR A 145 -0.91 16.34 16.56
C THR A 145 -0.31 15.00 16.95
N TYR A 146 -0.56 13.95 16.16
CA TYR A 146 -0.24 12.58 16.55
C TYR A 146 0.97 12.01 15.81
N GLY A 147 1.36 10.79 16.19
CA GLY A 147 2.52 10.11 15.67
C GLY A 147 2.39 9.74 14.20
N GLU A 148 3.49 9.23 13.63
CA GLU A 148 3.56 8.97 12.19
C GLU A 148 2.48 7.99 11.70
N VAL A 149 2.23 6.91 12.44
CA VAL A 149 1.19 5.94 12.05
C VAL A 149 -0.20 6.57 12.08
N ASP A 150 -0.55 7.28 13.15
CA ASP A 150 -1.89 7.85 13.30
C ASP A 150 -2.12 8.98 12.30
N GLY A 151 -1.16 9.89 12.17
CA GLY A 151 -1.23 11.05 11.29
C GLY A 151 -1.27 10.67 9.82
N PHE A 152 -0.30 9.89 9.34
CA PHE A 152 -0.27 9.49 7.93
C PHE A 152 -1.36 8.46 7.60
N GLY A 153 -1.74 7.62 8.57
CA GLY A 153 -2.87 6.69 8.42
C GLY A 153 -4.20 7.42 8.27
N ALA A 154 -4.46 8.46 9.07
CA ALA A 154 -5.65 9.30 8.92
C ALA A 154 -5.71 9.96 7.53
N VAL A 155 -4.60 10.47 7.03
CA VAL A 155 -4.52 11.04 5.67
C VAL A 155 -4.75 9.97 4.61
N ALA A 156 -4.12 8.80 4.74
CA ALA A 156 -4.27 7.71 3.78
C ALA A 156 -5.72 7.25 3.65
N LEU A 157 -6.38 6.98 4.77
CA LEU A 157 -7.75 6.45 4.80
C LEU A 157 -8.83 7.50 4.48
N THR A 158 -8.53 8.80 4.67
CA THR A 158 -9.45 9.89 4.34
C THR A 158 -9.31 10.35 2.90
N SER A 159 -8.08 10.63 2.47
CA SER A 159 -7.79 11.28 1.20
C SER A 159 -7.54 10.30 0.06
N ASN A 160 -7.18 9.04 0.35
CA ASN A 160 -6.62 8.09 -0.60
C ASN A 160 -5.31 8.58 -1.25
N TYR A 161 -4.51 9.36 -0.52
CA TYR A 161 -3.18 9.81 -0.95
C TYR A 161 -2.14 9.57 0.14
N GLY A 162 -0.90 9.33 -0.28
CA GLY A 162 0.22 9.23 0.63
C GLY A 162 1.53 8.86 -0.06
N LEU A 163 2.63 8.96 0.69
CA LEU A 163 3.91 8.35 0.32
C LEU A 163 3.99 6.94 0.93
N CYS A 164 5.15 6.30 0.88
CA CYS A 164 5.36 4.95 1.43
C CYS A 164 4.89 4.81 2.89
N ASN A 165 5.12 5.85 3.70
CA ASN A 165 4.66 5.89 5.09
C ASN A 165 3.14 5.97 5.24
N GLY A 166 2.40 6.60 4.32
CA GLY A 166 0.93 6.63 4.33
C GLY A 166 0.31 5.28 4.00
N TYR A 167 0.85 4.59 2.99
CA TYR A 167 0.43 3.22 2.64
C TYR A 167 0.69 2.26 3.79
N ALA A 168 1.90 2.31 4.37
CA ALA A 168 2.25 1.49 5.53
C ALA A 168 1.37 1.81 6.74
N ALA A 169 1.21 3.09 7.08
CA ALA A 169 0.41 3.53 8.21
C ALA A 169 -1.07 3.15 8.09
N GLY A 170 -1.69 3.38 6.93
CA GLY A 170 -3.08 2.96 6.69
C GLY A 170 -3.26 1.45 6.84
N PHE A 171 -2.31 0.66 6.33
CA PHE A 171 -2.35 -0.80 6.47
C PHE A 171 -2.19 -1.23 7.93
N ILE A 172 -1.26 -0.61 8.67
CA ILE A 172 -1.03 -0.88 10.09
C ILE A 172 -2.29 -0.59 10.91
N LEU A 173 -2.96 0.55 10.69
CA LEU A 173 -4.18 0.89 11.43
C LEU A 173 -5.30 -0.12 11.19
N LEU A 174 -5.52 -0.51 9.92
CA LEU A 174 -6.55 -1.50 9.58
C LEU A 174 -6.23 -2.88 10.18
N THR A 175 -4.97 -3.31 10.13
CA THR A 175 -4.57 -4.64 10.64
C THR A 175 -4.48 -4.71 12.17
N ARG A 176 -4.10 -3.61 12.84
CA ARG A 176 -4.21 -3.49 14.30
C ARG A 176 -5.65 -3.58 14.79
N ALA A 177 -6.61 -3.00 14.06
CA ALA A 177 -8.03 -3.12 14.38
C ALA A 177 -8.59 -4.54 14.13
N ILE A 178 -7.98 -5.34 13.25
CA ILE A 178 -8.25 -6.78 13.13
C ILE A 178 -7.66 -7.56 14.33
N GLY A 179 -6.58 -7.03 14.92
CA GLY A 179 -5.90 -7.60 16.08
C GLY A 179 -4.50 -8.12 15.82
N LEU A 180 -3.91 -7.75 14.69
CA LEU A 180 -2.55 -8.14 14.35
C LEU A 180 -1.54 -7.17 14.96
N ASP A 181 -0.43 -7.72 15.46
CA ASP A 181 0.71 -6.95 15.95
C ASP A 181 1.49 -6.35 14.78
N ALA A 182 1.05 -5.19 14.32
CA ALA A 182 1.59 -4.50 13.15
C ALA A 182 2.39 -3.26 13.53
N ASP A 183 3.55 -3.04 12.90
CA ASP A 183 4.45 -1.90 13.17
C ASP A 183 5.00 -1.26 11.91
N LEU A 184 5.36 0.02 12.02
CA LEU A 184 5.99 0.79 10.96
C LEU A 184 7.49 0.57 11.00
N VAL A 185 8.04 0.03 9.91
CA VAL A 185 9.48 -0.14 9.75
C VAL A 185 10.02 0.96 8.84
N THR A 186 11.14 1.55 9.25
CA THR A 186 11.90 2.51 8.44
C THR A 186 13.21 1.87 7.98
N GLY A 187 13.57 2.13 6.73
CA GLY A 187 14.79 1.57 6.16
C GLY A 187 15.01 2.02 4.74
N GLN A 188 15.49 1.08 3.93
CA GLN A 188 15.76 1.29 2.52
C GLN A 188 15.33 0.09 1.69
N THR A 189 14.85 0.34 0.47
CA THR A 189 14.56 -0.69 -0.53
C THR A 189 15.41 -0.52 -1.77
N ARG A 190 15.62 -1.61 -2.50
CA ARG A 190 16.38 -1.59 -3.75
C ARG A 190 15.68 -0.70 -4.79
N SER A 191 16.40 0.27 -5.33
CA SER A 191 15.86 1.16 -6.36
C SER A 191 16.00 0.55 -7.76
N ALA A 192 15.08 0.88 -8.67
CA ALA A 192 15.14 0.47 -10.07
C ALA A 192 16.40 1.00 -10.79
N GLY A 193 16.90 2.18 -10.39
CA GLY A 193 18.15 2.77 -10.90
C GLY A 193 19.42 2.16 -10.30
N GLY A 194 19.30 1.08 -9.49
CA GLY A 194 20.37 0.53 -8.69
C GLY A 194 20.50 1.20 -7.32
N GLY A 195 21.28 0.59 -6.43
CA GLY A 195 21.45 1.05 -5.06
C GLY A 195 20.19 0.90 -4.21
N TYR A 196 20.14 1.67 -3.12
CA TYR A 196 19.06 1.67 -2.14
C TYR A 196 18.46 3.06 -1.99
N ALA A 197 17.14 3.14 -1.85
CA ALA A 197 16.39 4.36 -1.61
C ALA A 197 15.66 4.26 -0.28
N TYR A 198 15.54 5.38 0.43
CA TYR A 198 14.77 5.47 1.66
C TYR A 198 13.34 4.96 1.47
N HIS A 199 12.86 4.15 2.41
CA HIS A 199 11.54 3.55 2.32
C HIS A 199 10.96 3.20 3.69
N LYS A 200 9.62 3.10 3.75
CA LYS A 200 8.89 2.59 4.92
C LYS A 200 7.86 1.56 4.48
N TRP A 201 7.67 0.55 5.30
CA TRP A 201 6.73 -0.55 5.07
C TRP A 201 6.12 -1.01 6.40
N ALA A 202 5.08 -1.83 6.30
CA ALA A 202 4.44 -2.42 7.47
C ALA A 202 5.07 -3.78 7.78
N GLU A 203 5.20 -4.10 9.05
CA GLU A 203 5.63 -5.41 9.55
C GLU A 203 4.53 -5.97 10.44
N ILE A 204 4.19 -7.24 10.29
CA ILE A 204 3.29 -7.93 11.20
C ILE A 204 4.06 -9.07 11.86
N THR A 205 4.04 -9.13 13.19
CA THR A 205 4.63 -10.22 13.96
C THR A 205 3.59 -11.30 14.22
N ILE A 206 3.88 -12.53 13.79
CA ILE A 206 3.00 -13.70 13.97
C ILE A 206 3.86 -14.81 14.55
N ASP A 207 3.50 -15.33 15.72
CA ASP A 207 4.25 -16.36 16.46
C ASP A 207 5.75 -16.04 16.58
N GLY A 208 6.07 -14.78 16.87
CA GLY A 208 7.45 -14.28 17.02
C GLY A 208 8.23 -14.15 15.70
N THR A 209 7.59 -14.39 14.54
CA THR A 209 8.19 -14.19 13.22
C THR A 209 7.66 -12.90 12.60
N ALA A 210 8.57 -12.04 12.17
CA ALA A 210 8.26 -10.78 11.50
C ALA A 210 8.07 -10.97 9.99
N TYR A 211 6.94 -10.51 9.47
CA TYR A 211 6.59 -10.54 8.05
C TYR A 211 6.42 -9.12 7.51
N ALA A 212 7.09 -8.82 6.39
CA ALA A 212 6.97 -7.54 5.69
C ALA A 212 5.73 -7.51 4.78
N PHE A 213 5.08 -6.36 4.76
CA PHE A 213 3.95 -5.98 3.91
C PHE A 213 4.22 -4.61 3.30
N ASP A 214 4.20 -4.52 1.97
CA ASP A 214 4.48 -3.26 1.26
C ASP A 214 3.48 -2.99 0.12
N PRO A 215 2.28 -2.49 0.47
CA PRO A 215 1.25 -2.20 -0.52
C PRO A 215 1.68 -1.10 -1.51
N GLN A 216 2.61 -0.22 -1.14
CA GLN A 216 3.07 0.84 -2.04
C GLN A 216 3.93 0.27 -3.18
N LEU A 217 4.89 -0.61 -2.86
CA LEU A 217 5.70 -1.26 -3.89
C LEU A 217 4.89 -2.24 -4.72
N ASP A 218 3.98 -3.01 -4.12
CA ASP A 218 3.12 -3.91 -4.90
C ASP A 218 2.14 -3.17 -5.81
N GLN A 219 1.60 -2.01 -5.40
CA GLN A 219 0.86 -1.14 -6.31
C GLN A 219 1.74 -0.69 -7.47
N SER A 220 2.98 -0.27 -7.19
CA SER A 220 3.92 0.19 -8.23
C SER A 220 4.30 -0.94 -9.20
N TYR A 221 4.44 -2.17 -8.71
CA TYR A 221 4.73 -3.35 -9.53
C TYR A 221 3.53 -3.77 -10.38
N ALA A 222 2.33 -3.78 -9.82
CA ALA A 222 1.11 -4.08 -10.55
C ALA A 222 0.88 -3.07 -11.71
N GLN A 223 1.09 -1.78 -11.47
CA GLN A 223 1.00 -0.73 -12.49
C GLN A 223 2.03 -0.89 -13.62
N LYS A 224 3.15 -1.57 -13.36
CA LYS A 224 4.19 -1.90 -14.35
C LYS A 224 4.04 -3.31 -14.94
N GLY A 225 3.00 -4.07 -14.57
CA GLY A 225 2.79 -5.44 -15.02
C GLY A 225 3.81 -6.45 -14.47
N LEU A 226 4.48 -6.13 -13.36
CA LEU A 226 5.55 -6.94 -12.76
C LEU A 226 5.05 -7.97 -11.72
N GLY A 227 3.74 -8.02 -11.49
CA GLY A 227 3.10 -8.94 -10.55
C GLY A 227 2.45 -8.25 -9.36
N GLU A 228 1.51 -8.96 -8.74
CA GLU A 228 0.80 -8.56 -7.52
C GLU A 228 1.35 -9.39 -6.34
N TYR A 229 1.25 -8.88 -5.11
CA TYR A 229 1.64 -9.57 -3.87
C TYR A 229 3.13 -10.02 -3.79
N SER A 230 4.03 -9.31 -4.49
CA SER A 230 5.48 -9.59 -4.43
C SER A 230 6.10 -9.25 -3.08
N ASN A 231 5.44 -8.39 -2.31
CA ASN A 231 5.85 -7.90 -0.99
C ASN A 231 4.77 -8.14 0.07
N PHE A 232 3.83 -9.06 -0.17
CA PHE A 232 2.79 -9.45 0.78
C PHE A 232 3.25 -10.63 1.63
N CYS A 233 3.24 -10.45 2.95
CA CYS A 233 3.60 -11.47 3.96
C CYS A 233 4.94 -12.18 3.67
N LYS A 234 6.03 -11.40 3.57
CA LYS A 234 7.37 -11.95 3.27
C LYS A 234 8.26 -11.97 4.50
N THR A 235 8.93 -13.10 4.73
CA THR A 235 10.03 -13.13 5.72
C THR A 235 11.23 -12.36 5.18
N TYR A 236 12.05 -11.79 6.05
CA TYR A 236 13.27 -11.07 5.63
C TYR A 236 14.26 -11.94 4.86
N GLU A 237 14.20 -13.26 5.02
CA GLU A 237 14.97 -14.19 4.20
C GLU A 237 14.49 -14.20 2.74
N GLN A 238 13.17 -14.21 2.51
CA GLN A 238 12.57 -14.17 1.16
C GLN A 238 12.78 -12.83 0.44
N ILE A 239 12.98 -11.75 1.19
CA ILE A 239 13.25 -10.40 0.67
C ILE A 239 14.71 -9.96 0.92
N ASN A 240 15.61 -10.91 1.19
CA ASN A 240 17.01 -10.62 1.47
C ASN A 240 17.66 -9.81 0.31
N GLY A 241 18.40 -8.76 0.66
CA GLY A 241 19.02 -7.84 -0.29
C GLY A 241 18.04 -6.95 -1.07
N ARG A 242 16.73 -7.01 -0.77
CA ARG A 242 15.73 -6.06 -1.26
C ARG A 242 15.40 -4.99 -0.23
N TYR A 243 15.41 -5.34 1.06
CA TYR A 243 15.10 -4.44 2.17
C TYR A 243 16.25 -4.40 3.18
N ILE A 244 16.54 -3.21 3.70
CA ILE A 244 17.49 -2.97 4.78
C ILE A 244 16.77 -2.17 5.86
N LYS A 245 16.61 -2.72 7.07
CA LYS A 245 16.09 -1.98 8.23
C LYS A 245 17.14 -0.96 8.71
N ALA A 246 16.68 0.21 9.14
CA ALA A 246 17.53 1.24 9.75
C ALA A 246 17.88 0.93 11.21
#